data_AF-A6LTX7-F1
#
_entry.id   AF-A6LTX7-F1
#
_cell.length_a   1.000
_cell.length_b   1.000
_cell.length_c   1.000
_cell.angle_alpha   90.00
_cell.angle_beta   90.00
_cell.angle_gamma   90.00
#
_symmetry.space_group_name_H-M   'P 1'
#
loop_
_entity.id
_entity.type
_entity.pdbx_description
1 polymer ?
#
loop_
_entity_poly.entity_id
_entity_poly.type
_entity_poly.pdbx_seq_one_letter_code
_entity_poly.pdbx_strand_id
1 'polypeptide(L)'
;MKALFGNKVLNLKELKGLKKKEDEEEIRNIDYKVTKEIELTDKEYKEFIENFTKDQPWITEDDGGINEKGEFLCIRIKKAKNKKGILVNSEGYKYPRYVAIES
;
A
#
# COMPACT_ATOMS: atom_id res chain seq x y z
N MET A 1 12.55 -7.10 -2.06
CA MET A 1 12.56 -6.20 -0.88
C MET A 1 11.31 -6.53 -0.10
N LYS A 2 11.36 -6.59 1.24
CA LYS A 2 10.22 -7.00 2.06
C LYS A 2 9.55 -5.83 2.77
N ALA A 3 8.24 -5.88 2.88
CA ALA A 3 7.45 -4.95 3.67
C ALA A 3 6.29 -5.68 4.38
N LEU A 4 5.81 -5.08 5.47
CA LEU A 4 4.68 -5.58 6.24
C LEU A 4 3.40 -4.92 5.72
N PHE A 5 2.62 -5.66 4.93
CA PHE A 5 1.35 -5.22 4.37
C PHE A 5 0.19 -5.56 5.30
N GLY A 6 -0.67 -4.59 5.58
CA GLY A 6 -1.96 -4.82 6.23
C GLY A 6 -3.10 -4.84 5.21
N ASN A 7 -4.05 -5.76 5.39
CA ASN A 7 -5.26 -5.91 4.59
C ASN A 7 -6.35 -4.95 5.10
N LYS A 8 -7.00 -4.20 4.19
CA LYS A 8 -8.12 -3.28 4.50
C LYS A 8 -7.86 -2.30 5.67
N VAL A 9 -6.61 -1.90 5.86
CA VAL A 9 -6.23 -0.90 6.86
C VAL A 9 -6.96 0.40 6.56
N LEU A 10 -7.53 1.06 7.57
CA LEU A 10 -8.37 2.24 7.35
C LEU A 10 -7.54 3.50 7.09
N ASN A 11 -6.40 3.66 7.75
CA ASN A 11 -5.58 4.87 7.70
C ASN A 11 -4.15 4.65 8.20
N LEU A 12 -3.31 5.67 8.08
CA LEU A 12 -1.89 5.59 8.48
C LEU A 12 -1.68 5.36 9.98
N LYS A 13 -2.60 5.80 10.85
CA LYS A 13 -2.48 5.57 12.29
C LYS A 13 -2.57 4.08 12.59
N GLU A 14 -3.53 3.39 11.97
CA GLU A 14 -3.68 1.95 12.06
C GLU A 14 -2.50 1.22 11.41
N LEU A 15 -2.06 1.65 10.22
CA LEU A 15 -0.90 1.08 9.53
C LEU A 15 0.37 1.10 10.40
N LYS A 16 0.63 2.20 11.11
CA LYS A 16 1.76 2.31 12.05
C LYS A 16 1.60 1.44 13.29
N GLY A 17 0.37 1.08 13.63
CA GLY A 17 0.03 0.21 14.74
C GLY A 17 0.09 -1.28 14.41
N LEU A 18 0.31 -1.65 13.13
CA LEU A 18 0.50 -3.03 12.73
C LEU A 18 1.71 -3.61 13.47
N LYS A 19 1.43 -4.55 14.35
CA LYS A 19 2.42 -5.49 14.88
C LYS A 19 2.26 -6.78 14.09
N LYS A 20 3.29 -7.62 14.01
CA LYS A 20 3.08 -9.03 13.62
C LYS A 20 2.08 -9.63 14.61
N LYS A 21 0.79 -9.60 14.28
CA LYS A 21 -0.26 -10.31 15.00
C LYS A 21 -0.23 -11.76 14.53
N GLU A 22 -0.79 -12.65 15.34
CA GLU A 22 -0.85 -14.09 15.09
C GLU A 22 -1.80 -14.45 13.93
N ASP A 23 -2.63 -13.50 13.46
CA ASP A 23 -3.50 -13.66 12.28
C ASP A 23 -2.79 -13.26 10.98
N GLU A 24 -2.31 -14.27 10.24
CA GLU A 24 -1.67 -14.12 8.93
C GLU A 24 -2.61 -13.59 7.83
N GLU A 25 -3.93 -13.63 8.03
CA GLU A 25 -4.92 -13.14 7.06
C GLU A 25 -5.00 -11.60 7.00
N GLU A 26 -4.71 -10.92 8.11
CA GLU A 26 -4.73 -9.45 8.17
C GLU A 26 -3.38 -8.84 7.78
N ILE A 27 -2.27 -9.57 7.95
CA ILE A 27 -0.93 -9.01 7.82
C ILE A 27 -0.01 -9.96 7.04
N ARG A 28 0.61 -9.45 5.97
CA ARG A 28 1.56 -10.19 5.12
C ARG A 28 2.94 -9.56 5.15
N ASN A 29 3.94 -10.31 5.59
CA ASN A 29 5.35 -9.93 5.48
C ASN A 29 5.95 -10.57 4.22
N ILE A 30 5.86 -9.86 3.09
CA ILE A 30 6.13 -10.43 1.77
C ILE A 30 7.09 -9.56 0.96
N ASP A 31 7.79 -10.19 0.01
CA ASP A 31 8.54 -9.45 -1.00
C ASP A 31 7.60 -8.68 -1.93
N TYR A 32 8.07 -7.53 -2.42
CA TYR A 32 7.31 -6.70 -3.34
C TYR A 32 8.17 -6.17 -4.49
N LYS A 33 7.49 -5.86 -5.59
CA LYS A 33 8.00 -5.17 -6.76
C LYS A 33 7.16 -3.92 -7.01
N VAL A 34 7.81 -2.77 -7.08
CA VAL A 34 7.14 -1.53 -7.47
C VAL A 34 6.96 -1.51 -8.99
N THR A 35 5.71 -1.39 -9.44
CA THR A 35 5.33 -1.34 -10.86
C THR A 35 5.01 0.07 -11.32
N LYS A 36 4.65 0.95 -10.38
CA LYS A 36 4.19 2.31 -10.64
C LYS A 36 4.56 3.23 -9.49
N GLU A 37 4.88 4.49 -9.79
CA GLU A 37 5.08 5.52 -8.77
C GLU A 37 4.08 6.65 -8.98
N ILE A 38 3.48 7.12 -7.89
CA ILE A 38 2.55 8.26 -7.87
C ILE A 38 3.08 9.26 -6.85
N GLU A 39 3.32 10.48 -7.33
CA GLU A 39 3.61 11.61 -6.45
C GLU A 39 2.34 12.42 -6.23
N LEU A 40 1.93 12.51 -4.97
CA LEU A 40 0.76 13.29 -4.56
C LEU A 40 1.21 14.63 -3.99
N THR A 41 0.36 15.65 -4.19
CA THR A 41 0.51 16.92 -3.46
C THR A 41 0.31 16.71 -1.96
N ASP A 42 0.71 17.69 -1.16
CA ASP A 42 0.55 17.66 0.29
C ASP A 42 -0.89 17.41 0.75
N LYS A 43 -1.85 18.00 0.03
CA LYS A 43 -3.28 17.88 0.33
C LYS A 43 -3.80 16.48 -0.02
N GLU A 44 -3.54 16.02 -1.24
CA GLU A 44 -3.97 14.68 -1.70
C GLU A 44 -3.34 13.58 -0.86
N TYR A 45 -2.05 13.71 -0.53
CA TYR A 45 -1.38 12.74 0.32
C TYR A 45 -2.02 12.69 1.71
N LYS A 46 -2.37 13.84 2.29
CA LYS A 46 -3.06 13.90 3.58
C LYS A 46 -4.42 13.20 3.52
N GLU A 47 -5.23 13.49 2.51
CA GLU A 47 -6.54 12.86 2.33
C GLU A 47 -6.41 11.34 2.13
N PHE A 48 -5.42 10.90 1.35
CA PHE A 48 -5.10 9.49 1.12
C PHE A 48 -4.75 8.75 2.41
N ILE A 49 -3.84 9.29 3.24
CA ILE A 49 -3.41 8.62 4.47
C ILE A 49 -4.46 8.65 5.60
N GLU A 50 -5.48 9.51 5.49
CA GLU A 50 -6.61 9.57 6.42
C GLU A 50 -7.68 8.53 6.10
N ASN A 51 -7.74 8.03 4.85
CA ASN A 51 -8.68 7.00 4.46
C ASN A 51 -8.19 6.19 3.24
N PHE A 52 -7.66 4.99 3.50
CA PHE A 52 -7.21 4.05 2.46
C PHE A 52 -8.35 3.23 1.81
N THR A 53 -9.59 3.32 2.29
CA THR A 53 -10.71 2.53 1.74
C THR A 53 -11.43 3.23 0.59
N LYS A 54 -10.99 4.45 0.24
CA LYS A 54 -11.52 5.19 -0.90
C LYS A 54 -10.86 4.75 -2.19
N ASP A 55 -11.69 4.64 -3.23
CA ASP A 55 -11.22 4.50 -4.60
C ASP A 55 -10.25 5.62 -4.97
N GLN A 56 -9.23 5.25 -5.72
CA GLN A 56 -8.17 6.13 -6.16
C GLN A 56 -8.14 6.14 -7.68
N PRO A 57 -8.19 7.32 -8.32
CA PRO A 57 -8.26 7.42 -9.78
C PRO A 57 -7.00 6.89 -10.49
N TRP A 58 -5.90 6.76 -9.75
CA TRP A 58 -4.62 6.25 -10.23
C TRP A 58 -4.45 4.73 -10.03
N ILE A 59 -5.45 4.03 -9.48
CA ILE A 59 -5.45 2.56 -9.38
C ILE A 59 -6.27 1.97 -10.52
N THR A 60 -5.67 1.01 -11.24
CA THR A 60 -6.33 0.15 -12.22
C THR A 60 -6.37 -1.30 -11.72
N GLU A 61 -7.19 -2.13 -12.36
CA GLU A 61 -7.37 -3.54 -11.98
C GLU A 61 -6.06 -4.36 -12.11
N ASP A 62 -5.14 -3.93 -12.98
CA ASP A 62 -3.87 -4.62 -13.24
C ASP A 62 -2.70 -4.15 -12.34
N ASP A 63 -2.92 -3.13 -11.49
CA ASP A 63 -1.84 -2.54 -10.69
C ASP A 63 -1.45 -3.37 -9.43
N GLY A 64 -2.19 -4.43 -9.13
CA GLY A 64 -2.03 -5.25 -7.93
C GLY A 64 -1.80 -6.74 -8.18
N GLY A 65 -2.00 -7.56 -7.16
CA GLY A 65 -1.83 -9.02 -7.21
C GLY A 65 -0.41 -9.49 -6.89
N ILE A 66 -0.12 -10.73 -7.29
CA ILE A 66 1.14 -11.43 -7.02
C ILE A 66 1.74 -11.89 -8.34
N ASN A 67 3.04 -11.64 -8.54
CA ASN A 67 3.74 -12.12 -9.74
C ASN A 67 4.19 -13.58 -9.63
N GLU A 68 4.73 -14.14 -10.70
CA GLU A 68 5.21 -15.53 -10.76
C GLU A 68 6.30 -15.87 -9.72
N LYS A 69 6.98 -14.86 -9.18
CA LYS A 69 8.01 -15.00 -8.14
C LYS A 69 7.44 -14.96 -6.72
N GLY A 70 6.12 -14.80 -6.57
CA GLY A 70 5.48 -14.63 -5.28
C GLY A 70 5.62 -13.22 -4.68
N GLU A 71 6.00 -12.22 -5.49
CA GLU A 71 6.13 -10.84 -5.00
C GLU A 71 4.83 -10.07 -5.20
N PHE A 72 4.47 -9.23 -4.23
CA PHE A 72 3.39 -8.26 -4.39
C PHE A 72 3.73 -7.23 -5.47
N LEU A 73 2.83 -7.02 -6.42
CA LEU A 73 2.90 -5.88 -7.34
C LEU A 73 2.34 -4.65 -6.62
N CYS A 74 3.11 -3.56 -6.60
CA CYS A 74 2.76 -2.39 -5.81
C CYS A 74 2.92 -1.08 -6.56
N ILE A 75 1.98 -0.18 -6.30
CA ILE A 75 2.14 1.25 -6.55
C ILE A 75 2.84 1.87 -5.34
N ARG A 76 3.88 2.65 -5.59
CA ARG A 76 4.57 3.45 -4.56
C ARG A 76 4.01 4.86 -4.55
N ILE A 77 3.42 5.25 -3.43
CA ILE A 77 2.88 6.60 -3.21
C ILE A 77 3.90 7.43 -2.44
N LYS A 78 4.32 8.55 -3.02
CA LYS A 78 5.27 9.49 -2.43
C LYS A 78 4.67 10.89 -2.32
N LYS A 79 5.34 11.69 -1.50
CA LYS A 79 5.24 13.15 -1.47
C LYS A 79 6.68 13.67 -1.56
N ALA A 80 6.92 14.77 -2.28
CA ALA A 80 8.24 15.36 -2.52
C ALA A 80 9.21 15.38 -1.32
N LYS A 81 8.70 15.58 -0.09
CA LYS A 81 9.50 15.69 1.13
C LYS A 81 9.62 14.41 1.97
N ASN A 82 8.88 13.35 1.65
CA ASN A 82 8.87 12.13 2.45
C ASN A 82 9.96 11.16 2.00
N LYS A 83 10.81 10.73 2.93
CA LYS A 83 11.85 9.72 2.68
C LYS A 83 11.30 8.30 2.50
N LYS A 84 10.09 8.00 2.99
CA LYS A 84 9.45 6.68 2.93
C LYS A 84 8.14 6.78 2.16
N GLY A 85 7.94 5.89 1.19
CA GLY A 85 6.69 5.75 0.46
C GLY A 85 5.65 4.91 1.22
N ILE A 86 4.40 5.00 0.78
CA ILE A 86 3.36 4.01 1.08
C ILE A 86 3.26 3.09 -0.12
N LEU A 87 3.35 1.78 0.12
CA LEU A 87 3.18 0.76 -0.91
C LEU A 87 1.73 0.33 -0.92
N VAL A 88 1.14 0.23 -2.10
CA VAL A 88 -0.26 -0.13 -2.31
C VAL A 88 -0.33 -1.32 -3.27
N ASN A 89 -0.93 -2.41 -2.82
CA ASN A 89 -1.36 -3.50 -3.70
C ASN A 89 -2.89 -3.53 -3.71
N SER A 90 -3.49 -3.37 -4.89
CA SER A 90 -4.94 -3.26 -5.04
C SER A 90 -5.66 -4.59 -5.17
N GLU A 91 -4.97 -5.69 -5.47
CA GLU A 91 -5.57 -7.01 -5.80
C GLU A 91 -6.80 -6.93 -6.72
N GLY A 92 -6.73 -6.11 -7.78
CA GLY A 92 -7.83 -5.96 -8.75
C GLY A 92 -8.90 -4.94 -8.38
N TYR A 93 -8.84 -4.33 -7.19
CA TYR A 93 -9.76 -3.26 -6.79
C TYR A 93 -9.27 -1.88 -7.22
N LYS A 94 -10.15 -0.87 -7.10
CA LYS A 94 -9.80 0.55 -7.32
C LYS A 94 -9.33 1.28 -6.05
N TYR A 95 -9.20 0.57 -4.94
CA TYR A 95 -8.71 1.12 -3.67
C TYR A 95 -7.51 0.31 -3.14
N PRO A 96 -6.71 0.89 -2.23
CA PRO A 96 -5.63 0.20 -1.54
C PRO A 96 -6.09 -0.99 -0.68
N ARG A 97 -6.15 -2.19 -1.27
CA ARG A 97 -6.55 -3.39 -0.53
C ARG A 97 -5.51 -3.82 0.50
N TYR A 98 -4.24 -3.79 0.11
CA TYR A 98 -3.10 -4.01 0.99
C TYR A 98 -2.19 -2.79 0.99
N VAL A 99 -1.75 -2.37 2.18
CA VAL A 99 -0.87 -1.20 2.34
C VAL A 99 0.31 -1.49 3.26
N ALA A 100 1.47 -0.95 2.92
CA ALA A 100 2.68 -1.04 3.75
C ALA A 100 3.43 0.30 3.82
N ILE A 101 4.20 0.50 4.88
CA ILE A 101 5.21 1.58 4.93
C ILE A 101 6.50 1.02 4.35
N GLU A 102 7.07 1.72 3.37
CA GLU A 102 8.34 1.34 2.78
C GLU A 102 9.48 1.40 3.82
N SER A 103 10.18 0.27 3.96
CA SER A 103 11.25 0.02 4.93
C SER A 103 12.54 0.73 4.58
#